data_AF-A0A7S4ED20-F1
#
_entry.id   AF-A0A7S4ED20-F1
#
_cell.length_a   1.000
_cell.length_b   1.000
_cell.length_c   1.000
_cell.angle_alpha   90.00
_cell.angle_beta   90.00
_cell.angle_gamma   90.00
#
_symmetry.space_group_name_H-M   'P 1'
#
loop_
_entity.id
_entity.type
_entity.pdbx_description
1 polymer ?
#
loop_
_entity_poly.entity_id
_entity_poly.type
_entity_poly.pdbx_seq_one_letter_code
_entity_poly.pdbx_strand_id
1 'polypeptide(L)'
;PDEGRDAEALDPGVATVREFRPAEPAAGLRHAFDVVRGRGAQNVLDADSVYVAHARTSKYDPLSSCLVDFRARAAVASVKNFQLVASAPVEAHERRAYYDRDGEGRGLADDDAALPVVLQMGKVGKDCFNMDYTFPFSMLQAFAVCLARFDTGVPLATTR
;
A
#
# COMPACT_ATOMS: atom_id res chain seq x y z
N PRO A 1 40.18 -30.40 -12.73
CA PRO A 1 39.23 -31.00 -13.69
C PRO A 1 37.99 -31.43 -12.91
N ASP A 2 37.12 -30.43 -12.68
CA ASP A 2 36.00 -30.50 -11.74
C ASP A 2 34.78 -31.11 -12.44
N GLU A 3 34.17 -32.07 -11.75
CA GLU A 3 33.13 -32.96 -12.24
C GLU A 3 31.82 -32.18 -12.46
N GLY A 4 31.13 -32.52 -13.55
CA GLY A 4 29.85 -31.94 -13.93
C GLY A 4 28.82 -32.09 -12.83
N ARG A 5 28.26 -30.96 -12.37
CA ARG A 5 27.03 -30.96 -11.60
C ARG A 5 25.87 -31.23 -12.55
N ASP A 6 25.25 -32.37 -12.32
CA ASP A 6 24.02 -32.81 -12.93
C ASP A 6 22.97 -31.70 -12.91
N ALA A 7 22.52 -31.32 -14.11
CA ALA A 7 21.30 -30.54 -14.27
C ALA A 7 20.13 -31.44 -13.85
N GLU A 8 19.56 -31.17 -12.69
CA GLU A 8 18.36 -31.85 -12.20
C GLU A 8 17.26 -31.71 -13.27
N ALA A 9 16.98 -32.82 -13.95
CA ALA A 9 15.99 -32.87 -15.01
C ALA A 9 14.61 -32.63 -14.40
N LEU A 10 14.10 -31.42 -14.60
CA LEU A 10 12.73 -31.05 -14.25
C LEU A 10 11.74 -32.01 -14.94
N ASP A 11 10.73 -32.45 -14.17
CA ASP A 11 9.67 -33.38 -14.58
C ASP A 11 9.09 -33.01 -15.96
N PRO A 12 8.94 -33.97 -16.90
CA PRO A 12 8.37 -33.75 -18.24
C PRO A 12 6.93 -33.18 -18.24
N GLY A 13 6.25 -33.13 -17.09
CA GLY A 13 4.97 -32.46 -16.91
C GLY A 13 5.01 -30.93 -16.72
N VAL A 14 6.18 -30.32 -16.47
CA VAL A 14 6.31 -28.86 -16.27
C VAL A 14 6.44 -28.17 -17.62
N ALA A 15 5.31 -27.99 -18.30
CA ALA A 15 5.23 -27.21 -19.53
C ALA A 15 5.51 -25.73 -19.21
N THR A 16 6.75 -25.31 -19.47
CA THR A 16 7.21 -23.91 -19.50
C THR A 16 7.05 -23.13 -18.20
N VAL A 17 8.17 -22.75 -17.57
CA VAL A 17 8.17 -21.67 -16.58
C VAL A 17 7.62 -20.43 -17.28
N ARG A 18 6.35 -20.07 -17.01
CA ARG A 18 5.82 -18.78 -17.47
C ARG A 18 6.55 -17.71 -16.69
N GLU A 19 7.38 -16.95 -17.40
CA GLU A 19 7.99 -15.76 -16.84
C GLU A 19 6.87 -14.76 -16.57
N PHE A 20 6.50 -14.58 -15.29
CA PHE A 20 5.51 -13.59 -14.87
C PHE A 20 6.16 -12.19 -14.89
N ARG A 21 6.65 -11.79 -16.06
CA ARG A 21 7.27 -10.49 -16.30
C ARG A 21 6.60 -9.85 -17.51
N PRO A 22 6.32 -8.54 -17.47
CA PRO A 22 5.87 -7.81 -18.64
C PRO A 22 6.85 -8.02 -19.81
N ALA A 23 6.31 -8.22 -21.02
CA ALA A 23 7.13 -8.40 -22.22
C ALA A 23 8.02 -7.19 -22.50
N GLU A 24 7.54 -6.00 -22.14
CA GLU A 24 8.29 -4.74 -22.25
C GLU A 24 8.36 -4.05 -20.88
N PRO A 25 9.49 -3.39 -20.55
CA PRO A 25 9.60 -2.62 -19.30
C PRO A 25 8.52 -1.55 -19.14
N ALA A 26 8.07 -0.94 -20.24
CA ALA A 26 7.03 0.08 -20.25
C ALA A 26 5.64 -0.48 -19.88
N ALA A 27 5.40 -1.77 -20.11
CA ALA A 27 4.16 -2.46 -19.74
C ALA A 27 4.13 -2.89 -18.26
N GLY A 28 5.19 -2.62 -17.51
CA GLY A 28 5.25 -2.98 -16.09
C GLY A 28 4.51 -2.00 -15.19
N LEU A 29 3.88 -2.53 -14.14
CA LEU A 29 3.20 -1.75 -13.11
C LEU A 29 4.13 -0.70 -12.46
N ARG A 30 5.43 -0.98 -12.39
CA ARG A 30 6.43 -0.02 -11.90
C ARG A 30 6.53 1.22 -12.80
N HIS A 31 6.56 1.03 -14.12
CA HIS A 31 6.62 2.13 -15.07
C HIS A 31 5.36 2.99 -14.99
N ALA A 32 4.18 2.37 -15.00
CA ALA A 32 2.91 3.06 -14.82
C ALA A 32 2.89 3.86 -13.51
N PHE A 33 3.30 3.26 -12.40
CA PHE A 33 3.41 3.96 -11.11
C PHE A 33 4.37 5.15 -11.15
N ASP A 34 5.55 5.01 -11.78
CA ASP A 34 6.52 6.10 -11.88
C ASP A 34 6.00 7.25 -12.76
N VAL A 35 5.26 6.96 -13.82
CA VAL A 35 4.59 7.97 -14.67
C VAL A 35 3.50 8.71 -13.90
N VAL A 36 2.59 7.97 -13.25
CA VAL A 36 1.51 8.54 -12.42
C VAL A 36 2.08 9.44 -11.33
N ARG A 37 3.10 8.95 -10.61
CA ARG A 37 3.77 9.72 -9.55
C ARG A 37 4.51 10.93 -10.10
N GLY A 38 5.23 10.79 -11.22
CA GLY A 38 6.00 11.87 -11.83
C GLY A 38 5.14 13.03 -12.34
N ARG A 39 3.91 12.72 -12.77
CA ARG A 39 2.93 13.73 -13.19
C ARG A 39 2.05 14.27 -12.05
N GLY A 40 2.07 13.64 -10.87
CA GLY A 40 1.18 14.01 -9.77
C GLY A 40 -0.30 13.74 -10.08
N ALA A 41 -0.60 12.75 -10.92
CA ALA A 41 -1.95 12.44 -11.39
C ALA A 41 -2.50 11.16 -10.73
N GLN A 42 -2.27 11.00 -9.42
CA GLN A 42 -2.66 9.81 -8.66
C GLN A 42 -4.15 9.51 -8.78
N ASN A 43 -4.50 8.25 -9.06
CA ASN A 43 -5.88 7.77 -9.25
C ASN A 43 -6.68 8.51 -10.33
N VAL A 44 -6.01 9.28 -11.20
CA VAL A 44 -6.60 9.92 -12.39
C VAL A 44 -6.00 9.32 -13.65
N LEU A 45 -4.67 9.29 -13.74
CA LEU A 45 -3.95 8.65 -14.83
C LEU A 45 -3.82 7.14 -14.55
N ASP A 46 -4.08 6.32 -15.57
CA ASP A 46 -3.95 4.85 -15.53
C ASP A 46 -4.69 4.18 -14.35
N ALA A 47 -5.78 4.79 -13.88
CA ALA A 47 -6.53 4.38 -12.69
C ALA A 47 -7.14 2.97 -12.80
N ASP A 48 -7.34 2.45 -14.01
CA ASP A 48 -7.79 1.07 -14.25
C ASP A 48 -6.69 0.03 -13.98
N SER A 49 -5.42 0.46 -13.95
CA SER A 49 -4.26 -0.43 -13.83
C SER A 49 -3.50 -0.25 -12.51
N VAL A 50 -3.45 0.97 -11.97
CA VAL A 50 -2.71 1.30 -10.75
C VAL A 50 -3.59 2.11 -9.81
N TYR A 51 -3.74 1.60 -8.60
CA TYR A 51 -4.34 2.32 -7.48
C TYR A 51 -3.25 2.84 -6.55
N VAL A 52 -3.28 4.14 -6.24
CA VAL A 52 -2.29 4.80 -5.40
C VAL A 52 -2.93 5.18 -4.06
N ALA A 53 -2.38 4.61 -2.98
CA ALA A 53 -2.74 4.96 -1.61
C ALA A 53 -1.49 5.36 -0.83
N HIS A 54 -1.68 6.16 0.21
CA HIS A 54 -0.60 6.60 1.09
C HIS A 54 -0.97 6.38 2.56
N ALA A 55 0.06 6.34 3.41
CA ALA A 55 -0.14 6.28 4.85
C ALA A 55 -0.78 7.59 5.31
N ARG A 56 -1.94 7.48 5.96
CA ARG A 56 -2.65 8.61 6.57
C ARG A 56 -1.74 9.26 7.59
N THR A 57 -1.59 10.58 7.52
CA THR A 57 -0.93 11.33 8.57
C THR A 57 -1.86 11.45 9.79
N SER A 58 -1.45 10.87 10.92
CA SER A 58 -2.13 11.10 12.21
C SER A 58 -1.46 12.26 12.93
N LYS A 59 -2.27 13.22 13.41
CA LYS A 59 -1.79 14.29 14.29
C LYS A 59 -1.82 13.80 15.73
N TYR A 60 -0.67 13.80 16.39
CA TYR A 60 -0.59 13.44 17.81
C TYR A 60 -1.22 14.55 18.65
N ASP A 61 -2.23 14.18 19.44
CA ASP A 61 -2.81 15.02 20.48
C ASP A 61 -2.55 14.36 21.85
N PRO A 62 -1.86 15.05 22.78
CA PRO A 62 -1.60 14.54 24.13
C PRO A 62 -2.85 14.16 24.92
N LEU A 63 -4.00 14.79 24.64
CA LEU A 63 -5.25 14.53 25.35
C LEU A 63 -6.01 13.32 24.81
N SER A 64 -5.89 13.03 23.50
CA SER A 64 -6.66 11.98 22.84
C SER A 64 -5.83 10.80 22.31
N SER A 65 -4.50 10.90 22.22
CA SER A 65 -3.59 9.90 21.62
C SER A 65 -3.91 9.59 20.15
N CYS A 66 -2.95 9.13 19.35
CA CYS A 66 -3.24 8.70 17.97
C CYS A 66 -4.14 7.44 17.90
N LEU A 67 -4.45 6.80 19.04
CA LEU A 67 -5.28 5.59 19.06
C LEU A 67 -6.77 5.86 18.78
N VAL A 68 -7.27 7.08 19.04
CA VAL A 68 -8.68 7.40 18.76
C VAL A 68 -9.01 7.35 17.28
N ASP A 69 -8.02 7.62 16.42
CA ASP A 69 -8.14 7.52 14.95
C ASP A 69 -8.54 6.11 14.49
N PHE A 70 -8.22 5.09 15.29
CA PHE A 70 -8.50 3.70 14.97
C PHE A 70 -9.91 3.26 15.41
N ARG A 71 -10.73 4.13 16.00
CA ARG A 71 -12.14 3.83 16.36
C ARG A 71 -12.28 2.49 17.11
N ALA A 72 -11.49 2.32 18.17
CA ALA A 72 -11.39 1.11 18.99
C ALA A 72 -10.84 -0.15 18.27
N ARG A 73 -10.31 -0.02 17.06
CA ARG A 73 -9.62 -1.11 16.33
C ARG A 73 -8.16 -1.26 16.72
N ALA A 74 -7.59 -0.28 17.43
CA ALA A 74 -6.32 -0.38 18.13
C ALA A 74 -6.53 -0.03 19.61
N ALA A 75 -6.00 -0.86 20.50
CA ALA A 75 -6.03 -0.64 21.95
C ALA A 75 -4.62 -0.44 22.53
N VAL A 76 -3.58 -0.80 21.77
CA VAL A 76 -2.18 -0.73 22.21
C VAL A 76 -1.38 0.11 21.22
N ALA A 77 -0.55 1.01 21.73
CA ALA A 77 0.38 1.78 20.90
C ALA A 77 1.38 0.84 20.21
N SER A 78 1.61 1.05 18.92
CA SER A 78 2.55 0.27 18.13
C SER A 78 3.00 1.04 16.90
N VAL A 79 4.27 0.91 16.53
CA VAL A 79 4.78 1.37 15.22
C VAL A 79 4.14 0.61 14.05
N LYS A 80 3.49 -0.52 14.31
CA LYS A 80 2.77 -1.32 13.32
C LYS A 80 1.33 -0.84 13.12
N ASN A 81 0.84 0.10 13.95
CA ASN A 81 -0.47 0.71 13.71
C ASN A 81 -0.35 1.65 12.51
N PHE A 82 -1.21 1.48 11.51
CA PHE A 82 -1.26 2.36 10.35
C PHE A 82 -2.65 2.38 9.73
N GLN A 83 -2.92 3.45 8.98
CA GLN A 83 -4.09 3.58 8.14
C GLN A 83 -3.62 4.03 6.75
N LEU A 84 -4.25 3.54 5.69
CA LEU A 84 -4.07 4.00 4.32
C LEU A 84 -5.31 4.73 3.86
N VAL A 85 -5.10 5.79 3.08
CA VAL A 85 -6.13 6.58 2.41
C VAL A 85 -5.79 6.71 0.93
N ALA A 86 -6.79 6.94 0.08
CA ALA A 86 -6.58 7.15 -1.34
C ALA A 86 -5.71 8.40 -1.58
N SER A 87 -4.71 8.32 -2.45
CA SER A 87 -3.94 9.50 -2.86
C SER A 87 -4.71 10.32 -3.88
N ALA A 88 -4.97 11.58 -3.59
CA ALA A 88 -5.49 12.52 -4.58
C ALA A 88 -4.39 13.00 -5.54
N PRO A 89 -4.74 13.44 -6.75
CA PRO A 89 -3.81 14.15 -7.62
C PRO A 89 -3.32 15.45 -6.95
N VAL A 90 -2.10 15.85 -7.29
CA VAL A 90 -1.41 17.01 -6.70
C VAL A 90 -2.06 18.32 -7.18
N GLU A 91 -2.38 18.40 -8.46
CA GLU A 91 -2.93 19.60 -9.07
C GLU A 91 -4.33 19.91 -8.53
N ALA A 92 -4.56 21.18 -8.13
CA ALA A 92 -5.79 21.58 -7.45
C ALA A 92 -7.05 21.37 -8.31
N HIS A 93 -6.96 21.60 -9.62
CA HIS A 93 -8.07 21.45 -10.54
C HIS A 93 -8.44 19.97 -10.75
N GLU A 94 -7.45 19.08 -10.91
CA GLU A 94 -7.67 17.64 -11.02
C GLU A 94 -8.20 17.06 -9.71
N ARG A 95 -7.70 17.54 -8.57
CA ARG A 95 -8.12 17.11 -7.24
C ARG A 95 -9.58 17.45 -6.96
N ARG A 96 -10.03 18.64 -7.34
CA ARG A 96 -11.45 19.01 -7.27
C ARG A 96 -12.30 18.05 -8.12
N ALA A 97 -11.92 17.86 -9.38
CA ALA A 97 -12.65 16.96 -10.28
C ALA A 97 -12.65 15.49 -9.80
N TYR A 98 -11.55 15.03 -9.22
CA TYR A 98 -11.41 13.69 -8.66
C TYR A 98 -12.42 13.41 -7.55
N TYR A 99 -12.59 14.34 -6.61
CA TYR A 99 -13.55 14.15 -5.52
C TYR A 99 -14.99 14.46 -5.90
N ASP A 100 -15.22 15.35 -6.87
CA ASP A 100 -16.55 15.64 -7.38
C ASP A 100 -17.14 14.43 -8.15
N ARG A 101 -16.29 13.58 -8.76
CA ARG A 101 -16.70 12.39 -9.53
C ARG A 101 -17.52 11.38 -8.75
N ASP A 102 -17.16 11.12 -7.50
CA ASP A 102 -17.83 10.11 -6.67
C ASP A 102 -19.01 10.67 -5.86
N GLY A 103 -19.35 11.95 -6.04
CA GLY A 103 -20.55 12.59 -5.45
C GLY A 103 -20.51 12.74 -3.92
N GLU A 104 -19.41 12.37 -3.28
CA GLU A 104 -19.27 12.33 -1.83
C GLU A 104 -18.89 13.69 -1.23
N GLY A 105 -18.51 14.69 -2.04
CA GLY A 105 -18.22 16.06 -1.56
C GLY A 105 -17.11 16.14 -0.50
N ARG A 106 -16.35 15.06 -0.30
CA ARG A 106 -15.33 14.88 0.76
C ARG A 106 -14.04 15.69 0.49
N GLY A 107 -14.03 16.53 -0.54
CA GLY A 107 -12.90 16.66 -1.47
C GLY A 107 -12.12 17.97 -1.52
N LEU A 108 -12.12 18.77 -0.46
CA LEU A 108 -11.25 19.96 -0.37
C LEU A 108 -10.48 20.03 0.95
N ALA A 109 -10.58 18.99 1.79
CA ALA A 109 -9.77 18.94 2.99
C ALA A 109 -8.32 18.65 2.59
N ASP A 110 -7.43 19.60 2.82
CA ASP A 110 -5.97 19.39 2.81
C ASP A 110 -5.52 18.45 3.95
N ASP A 111 -6.45 17.96 4.77
CA ASP A 111 -6.19 17.08 5.91
C ASP A 111 -6.61 15.64 5.60
N ASP A 112 -5.65 14.73 5.64
CA ASP A 112 -5.86 13.28 5.52
C ASP A 112 -6.91 12.75 6.50
N ALA A 113 -7.16 13.45 7.62
CA ALA A 113 -8.15 13.05 8.61
C ALA A 113 -9.59 12.99 8.08
N ALA A 114 -9.91 13.77 7.05
CA ALA A 114 -11.23 13.75 6.41
C ALA A 114 -11.39 12.60 5.39
N LEU A 115 -10.28 11.96 4.99
CA LEU A 115 -10.29 10.96 3.92
C LEU A 115 -10.78 9.60 4.42
N PRO A 116 -11.51 8.84 3.58
CA PRO A 116 -11.91 7.48 3.91
C PRO A 116 -10.68 6.57 4.02
N VAL A 117 -10.59 5.88 5.15
CA VAL A 117 -9.57 4.85 5.37
C VAL A 117 -9.92 3.62 4.54
N VAL A 118 -9.00 3.22 3.65
CA VAL A 118 -9.17 2.06 2.74
C VAL A 118 -8.55 0.78 3.29
N LEU A 119 -7.56 0.90 4.17
CA LEU A 119 -6.94 -0.19 4.92
C LEU A 119 -6.47 0.34 6.27
N GLN A 120 -6.73 -0.37 7.36
CA GLN A 120 -6.13 -0.10 8.65
C GLN A 120 -5.68 -1.36 9.36
N MET A 121 -4.60 -1.22 10.13
CA MET A 121 -4.08 -2.24 11.01
C MET A 121 -3.86 -1.65 12.40
N GLY A 122 -4.39 -2.30 13.43
CA GLY A 122 -4.35 -1.81 14.81
C GLY A 122 -4.02 -2.91 15.81
N LYS A 123 -3.04 -2.69 16.69
CA LYS A 123 -2.65 -3.63 17.74
C LYS A 123 -3.69 -3.66 18.85
N VAL A 124 -4.12 -4.87 19.23
CA VAL A 124 -5.09 -5.08 20.32
C VAL A 124 -4.56 -5.95 21.46
N GLY A 125 -3.49 -6.71 21.22
CA GLY A 125 -2.86 -7.54 22.24
C GLY A 125 -1.38 -7.75 21.99
N LYS A 126 -0.77 -8.68 22.73
CA LYS A 126 0.67 -8.98 22.62
C LYS A 126 1.07 -9.33 21.19
N ASP A 127 0.35 -10.27 20.57
CA ASP A 127 0.63 -10.81 19.24
C ASP A 127 -0.62 -10.80 18.35
N CYS A 128 -1.55 -9.86 18.61
CA CYS A 128 -2.84 -9.79 17.94
C CYS A 128 -3.10 -8.38 17.40
N PHE A 129 -3.56 -8.33 16.15
CA PHE A 129 -3.86 -7.11 15.41
C PHE A 129 -5.21 -7.26 14.69
N ASN A 130 -6.02 -6.21 14.73
CA ASN A 130 -7.14 -6.07 13.83
C ASN A 130 -6.65 -5.58 12.47
N MET A 131 -7.25 -6.11 11.40
CA MET A 131 -7.07 -5.63 10.04
C MET A 131 -8.46 -5.36 9.45
N ASP A 132 -8.73 -4.11 9.09
CA ASP A 132 -9.95 -3.74 8.39
C ASP A 132 -9.57 -3.19 7.02
N TYR A 133 -10.21 -3.68 5.97
CA TYR A 133 -9.98 -3.22 4.62
C TYR A 133 -11.32 -3.03 3.92
N THR A 134 -11.33 -2.15 2.94
CA THR A 134 -12.47 -1.94 2.04
C THR A 134 -11.97 -1.91 0.60
N PHE A 135 -12.91 -1.82 -0.34
CA PHE A 135 -12.59 -1.57 -1.73
C PHE A 135 -11.60 -0.40 -1.85
N PRO A 136 -10.55 -0.51 -2.69
CA PRO A 136 -10.33 -1.53 -3.73
C PRO A 136 -9.47 -2.73 -3.33
N PHE A 137 -9.11 -2.89 -2.04
CA PHE A 137 -8.26 -3.99 -1.63
C PHE A 137 -9.03 -5.31 -1.56
N SER A 138 -8.44 -6.37 -2.11
CA SER A 138 -8.78 -7.74 -1.71
C SER A 138 -8.17 -8.08 -0.36
N MET A 139 -8.72 -9.12 0.29
CA MET A 139 -8.20 -9.61 1.57
C MET A 139 -6.71 -9.97 1.48
N LEU A 140 -6.30 -10.64 0.39
CA LEU A 140 -4.91 -11.07 0.20
C LEU A 140 -3.95 -9.88 0.05
N GLN A 141 -4.34 -8.86 -0.73
CA GLN A 141 -3.52 -7.66 -0.90
C GLN A 141 -3.40 -6.89 0.42
N ALA A 142 -4.52 -6.68 1.12
CA ALA A 142 -4.53 -6.03 2.44
C ALA A 142 -3.62 -6.77 3.43
N PHE A 143 -3.73 -8.10 3.49
CA PHE A 143 -2.92 -8.92 4.35
C PHE A 143 -1.42 -8.84 4.01
N ALA A 144 -1.06 -8.90 2.72
CA ALA A 144 0.32 -8.77 2.28
C ALA A 144 0.93 -7.40 2.67
N VAL A 145 0.17 -6.31 2.54
CA VAL A 145 0.59 -4.98 2.99
C VAL A 145 0.81 -4.95 4.50
N CYS A 146 -0.10 -5.54 5.28
CA CYS A 146 0.05 -5.65 6.74
C CYS A 146 1.28 -6.46 7.15
N LEU A 147 1.58 -7.56 6.44
CA LEU A 147 2.79 -8.36 6.69
C LEU A 147 4.07 -7.56 6.39
N ALA A 148 4.11 -6.82 5.28
CA ALA A 148 5.24 -5.96 4.93
C ALA A 148 5.53 -4.91 6.01
N ARG A 149 4.52 -4.50 6.80
CA ARG A 149 4.73 -3.59 7.93
C ARG A 149 5.57 -4.19 9.04
N PHE A 150 5.60 -5.52 9.20
CA PHE A 150 6.47 -6.17 10.19
C PHE A 150 7.95 -6.10 9.83
N ASP A 151 8.26 -6.12 8.53
CA ASP A 151 9.62 -6.23 7.98
C ASP A 151 10.44 -4.91 8.00
N THR A 152 10.05 -3.93 8.81
CA THR A 152 10.79 -2.65 8.94
C THR A 152 12.06 -2.78 9.80
N GLY A 153 12.73 -3.93 9.74
CA GLY A 153 13.82 -4.31 10.63
C GLY A 153 14.92 -5.08 9.91
N VAL A 154 15.46 -4.52 8.82
CA VAL A 154 16.84 -4.82 8.45
C VAL A 154 17.69 -3.69 9.02
N PRO A 155 18.46 -3.92 10.11
CA PRO A 155 19.61 -3.09 10.39
C PRO A 155 20.51 -3.23 9.17
N LEU A 156 20.69 -2.15 8.40
CA LEU A 156 21.83 -2.05 7.50
C LEU A 156 23.06 -2.36 8.35
N ALA A 157 23.68 -3.50 8.11
CA ALA A 157 24.91 -3.87 8.76
C ALA A 157 25.90 -2.71 8.55
N THR A 158 26.24 -2.04 9.65
CA THR A 158 27.31 -1.06 9.70
C THR A 158 28.60 -1.79 9.33
N THR A 159 29.01 -1.71 8.08
CA THR A 159 30.36 -2.10 7.66
C THR A 159 31.34 -1.16 8.37
N ARG A 160 32.08 -1.71 9.34
CA ARG A 160 33.31 -1.11 9.87
C ARG A 160 34.46 -1.37 8.90
#